data_AF-A0A7S0M8F8-F1
#
_entry.id   AF-A0A7S0M8F8-F1
#
_cell.length_a   1.000
_cell.length_b   1.000
_cell.length_c   1.000
_cell.angle_alpha   90.00
_cell.angle_beta   90.00
_cell.angle_gamma   90.00
#
_symmetry.space_group_name_H-M   'P 1'
#
loop_
_entity.id
_entity.type
_entity.pdbx_description
1 polymer ?
#
loop_
_entity_poly.entity_id
_entity_poly.type
_entity_poly.pdbx_seq_one_letter_code
_entity_poly.pdbx_strand_id
1 'polypeptide(L)'
;GLTHPKRELTALNISRNDVGDNSSLAMVQFLKSLTGLVSVDCRSGAVRNGGAMRFVRGVRLSRSLTSLKVGWNGFGDIEPCSSLADYLRRDICCLTDLDISYNRIRMKAALVLASALEHNRSLQLLNLDGNQLGYVASRRILSVCSRNTIDLEQDSSESSILLGDIHVSMHGCCDDSGQNLELFNP
;
A
#
# COMPACT_ATOMS: atom_id res chain seq x y z
N GLY A 1 13.00 -38.41 -17.04
CA GLY A 1 13.62 -37.08 -17.21
C GLY A 1 13.33 -36.27 -15.97
N LEU A 2 14.37 -35.80 -15.28
CA LEU A 2 14.23 -35.01 -14.06
C LEU A 2 13.50 -33.70 -14.38
N THR A 3 12.21 -33.62 -14.02
CA THR A 3 11.47 -32.36 -14.02
C THR A 3 12.03 -31.54 -12.86
N HIS A 4 13.01 -30.69 -13.12
CA HIS A 4 13.37 -29.65 -12.17
C HIS A 4 12.09 -28.84 -11.91
N PRO A 5 11.62 -28.71 -10.65
CA PRO A 5 10.51 -27.82 -10.36
C PRO A 5 10.90 -26.44 -10.87
N LYS A 6 10.07 -25.87 -11.74
CA LYS A 6 10.29 -24.53 -12.29
C LYS A 6 10.39 -23.60 -11.09
N ARG A 7 11.59 -23.11 -10.80
CA ARG A 7 11.85 -22.26 -9.63
C ARG A 7 11.08 -20.96 -9.86
N GLU A 8 9.89 -20.86 -9.29
CA GLU A 8 9.07 -19.66 -9.42
C GLU A 8 9.73 -18.52 -8.67
N LEU A 9 9.74 -17.33 -9.28
CA LEU A 9 10.29 -16.14 -8.67
C LEU A 9 9.38 -15.73 -7.50
N THR A 10 9.93 -15.73 -6.29
CA THR A 10 9.21 -15.36 -5.06
C THR A 10 9.43 -13.90 -4.64
N ALA A 11 10.53 -13.29 -5.10
CA ALA A 11 10.88 -11.90 -4.79
C ALA A 11 11.34 -11.20 -6.06
N LEU A 12 10.73 -10.06 -6.38
CA LEU A 12 11.10 -9.19 -7.49
C LEU A 12 11.56 -7.84 -6.96
N ASN A 13 12.85 -7.54 -7.13
CA ASN A 13 13.38 -6.20 -6.87
C ASN A 13 13.77 -5.55 -8.20
N ILE A 14 13.03 -4.52 -8.56
CA ILE A 14 13.26 -3.64 -9.72
C ILE A 14 13.34 -2.18 -9.28
N SER A 15 13.61 -1.93 -8.00
CA SER A 15 13.79 -0.57 -7.49
C SER A 15 14.90 0.17 -8.22
N ARG A 16 14.73 1.49 -8.38
CA ARG A 16 15.67 2.39 -9.08
C ARG A 16 15.94 2.03 -10.54
N ASN A 17 15.04 1.31 -11.19
CA ASN A 17 15.05 1.13 -12.63
C ASN A 17 14.06 2.07 -13.29
N ASP A 18 14.34 2.51 -14.51
CA ASP A 18 13.35 3.24 -15.31
C ASP A 18 12.34 2.25 -15.90
N VAL A 19 11.40 1.82 -15.05
CA VAL A 19 10.26 1.02 -15.51
C VAL A 19 9.43 1.92 -16.42
N GLY A 20 9.13 3.15 -16.00
CA GLY A 20 8.41 4.11 -16.83
C GLY A 20 6.99 3.68 -17.23
N ASP A 21 6.26 4.56 -17.88
CA ASP A 21 4.84 4.33 -18.21
C ASP A 21 4.66 3.34 -19.39
N ASN A 22 5.64 3.28 -20.31
CA ASN A 22 5.59 2.47 -21.54
C ASN A 22 5.93 0.99 -21.33
N SER A 23 6.63 0.63 -20.25
CA SER A 23 6.89 -0.78 -19.93
C SER A 23 5.70 -1.46 -19.24
N SER A 24 4.66 -0.71 -18.86
CA SER A 24 3.61 -1.18 -17.97
C SER A 24 2.80 -2.36 -18.50
N LEU A 25 2.61 -2.49 -19.83
CA LEU A 25 1.88 -3.65 -20.38
C LEU A 25 2.70 -4.94 -20.31
N ALA A 26 3.97 -4.88 -20.71
CA ALA A 26 4.90 -6.02 -20.61
C ALA A 26 5.14 -6.40 -19.14
N MET A 27 5.30 -5.40 -18.27
CA MET A 27 5.42 -5.59 -16.82
C MET A 27 4.16 -6.24 -16.25
N VAL A 28 2.96 -5.84 -16.68
CA VAL A 28 1.73 -6.51 -16.28
C VAL A 28 1.76 -7.97 -16.70
N GLN A 29 2.00 -8.27 -17.98
CA GLN A 29 2.04 -9.66 -18.45
C GLN A 29 3.07 -10.49 -17.69
N PHE A 30 4.24 -9.93 -17.42
CA PHE A 30 5.27 -10.55 -16.60
C PHE A 30 4.77 -10.82 -15.18
N LEU A 31 4.25 -9.82 -14.47
CA LEU A 31 3.71 -9.97 -13.11
C LEU A 31 2.55 -10.98 -13.06
N LYS A 32 1.70 -11.04 -14.11
CA LYS A 32 0.63 -12.06 -14.21
C LYS A 32 1.17 -13.49 -14.27
N SER A 33 2.35 -13.68 -14.85
CA SER A 33 3.01 -15.00 -14.95
C SER A 33 3.65 -15.45 -13.64
N LEU A 34 3.81 -14.54 -12.67
CA LEU A 34 4.45 -14.80 -11.39
C LEU A 34 3.41 -15.08 -10.31
N THR A 35 2.85 -16.29 -10.33
CA THR A 35 1.80 -16.73 -9.39
C THR A 35 2.29 -16.91 -7.96
N GLY A 36 3.56 -17.29 -7.76
CA GLY A 36 4.18 -17.48 -6.45
C GLY A 36 4.90 -16.26 -5.88
N LEU A 37 4.64 -15.05 -6.38
CA LEU A 37 5.34 -13.84 -5.95
C LEU A 37 4.91 -13.43 -4.53
N VAL A 38 5.87 -13.37 -3.62
CA VAL A 38 5.70 -13.03 -2.20
C VAL A 38 6.07 -11.57 -1.94
N SER A 39 7.10 -11.04 -2.62
CA SER A 39 7.52 -9.65 -2.44
C SER A 39 7.84 -8.94 -3.75
N VAL A 40 7.44 -7.66 -3.81
CA VAL A 40 7.75 -6.74 -4.91
C VAL A 40 8.34 -5.47 -4.33
N ASP A 41 9.53 -5.10 -4.81
CA ASP A 41 10.12 -3.78 -4.59
C ASP A 41 10.33 -3.08 -5.93
N CYS A 42 9.58 -2.00 -6.14
CA CYS A 42 9.64 -1.14 -7.32
C CYS A 42 9.78 0.33 -6.87
N ARG A 43 10.45 0.59 -5.74
CA ARG A 43 10.68 1.96 -5.28
C ARG A 43 11.50 2.75 -6.27
N SER A 44 11.16 4.03 -6.47
CA SER A 44 11.85 4.90 -7.45
C SER A 44 11.91 4.31 -8.87
N GLY A 45 10.82 3.65 -9.30
CA GLY A 45 10.72 2.96 -10.58
C GLY A 45 10.24 3.83 -11.76
N ALA A 46 10.00 5.11 -11.51
CA ALA A 46 9.36 6.04 -12.46
C ALA A 46 7.97 5.57 -12.97
N VAL A 47 7.26 4.74 -12.19
CA VAL A 47 5.91 4.25 -12.54
C VAL A 47 4.87 5.31 -12.21
N ARG A 48 4.13 5.84 -13.19
CA ARG A 48 3.20 6.96 -12.99
C ARG A 48 1.88 6.73 -13.73
N ASN A 49 0.88 7.56 -13.43
CA ASN A 49 -0.37 7.67 -14.20
C ASN A 49 -0.99 6.28 -14.53
N GLY A 50 -1.27 6.03 -15.82
CA GLY A 50 -1.78 4.76 -16.32
C GLY A 50 -0.81 3.57 -16.15
N GLY A 51 0.49 3.80 -15.98
CA GLY A 51 1.47 2.78 -15.64
C GLY A 51 1.30 2.25 -14.23
N ALA A 52 1.05 3.14 -13.25
CA ALA A 52 0.78 2.77 -11.87
C ALA A 52 -0.50 1.92 -11.75
N MET A 53 -1.59 2.33 -12.40
CA MET A 53 -2.83 1.52 -12.45
C MET A 53 -2.57 0.12 -13.02
N ARG A 54 -1.83 0.03 -14.13
CA ARG A 54 -1.48 -1.25 -14.76
C ARG A 54 -0.64 -2.10 -13.81
N PHE A 55 0.37 -1.53 -13.18
CA PHE A 55 1.21 -2.20 -12.20
C PHE A 55 0.39 -2.87 -11.09
N VAL A 56 -0.53 -2.12 -10.47
CA VAL A 56 -1.46 -2.65 -9.45
C VAL A 56 -2.30 -3.81 -10.00
N ARG A 57 -2.81 -3.68 -11.23
CA ARG A 57 -3.57 -4.76 -11.90
C ARG A 57 -2.75 -6.02 -12.16
N GLY A 58 -1.44 -5.90 -12.31
CA GLY A 58 -0.52 -7.03 -12.41
C GLY A 58 -0.33 -7.71 -11.05
N VAL A 59 0.15 -6.95 -10.05
CA VAL A 59 0.49 -7.51 -8.73
C VAL A 59 -0.71 -8.08 -7.99
N ARG A 60 -1.92 -7.53 -8.18
CA ARG A 60 -3.14 -8.03 -7.51
C ARG A 60 -3.52 -9.46 -7.92
N LEU A 61 -2.94 -10.01 -9.00
CA LEU A 61 -3.20 -11.39 -9.41
C LEU A 61 -2.40 -12.40 -8.58
N SER A 62 -1.32 -11.97 -7.93
CA SER A 62 -0.64 -12.82 -6.96
C SER A 62 -1.57 -13.07 -5.77
N ARG A 63 -1.66 -14.35 -5.38
CA ARG A 63 -2.38 -14.81 -4.19
C ARG A 63 -1.46 -15.03 -2.99
N SER A 64 -0.17 -14.77 -3.17
CA SER A 64 0.87 -15.01 -2.15
C SER A 64 1.66 -13.75 -1.80
N LEU A 65 1.33 -12.60 -2.41
CA LEU A 65 2.03 -11.34 -2.20
C LEU A 65 1.75 -10.82 -0.79
N THR A 66 2.81 -10.78 0.03
CA THR A 66 2.78 -10.25 1.39
C THR A 66 3.42 -8.87 1.48
N SER A 67 4.38 -8.54 0.60
CA SER A 67 5.07 -7.25 0.62
C SER A 67 5.05 -6.53 -0.73
N LEU A 68 4.57 -5.29 -0.73
CA LEU A 68 4.51 -4.42 -1.90
C LEU A 68 5.12 -3.05 -1.56
N LYS A 69 6.28 -2.76 -2.15
CA LYS A 69 7.00 -1.50 -1.97
C LYS A 69 7.06 -0.73 -3.28
N VAL A 70 6.28 0.35 -3.37
CA VAL A 70 6.16 1.19 -4.55
C VAL A 70 6.36 2.68 -4.22
N GLY A 71 7.03 2.97 -3.10
CA GLY A 71 7.39 4.33 -2.71
C GLY A 71 8.18 5.09 -3.78
N TRP A 72 8.12 6.42 -3.75
CA TRP A 72 8.81 7.31 -4.71
C TRP A 72 8.39 7.10 -6.17
N ASN A 73 7.09 6.98 -6.44
CA ASN A 73 6.52 6.82 -7.77
C ASN A 73 5.38 7.85 -8.02
N GLY A 74 4.47 7.57 -8.93
CA GLY A 74 3.27 8.38 -9.22
C GLY A 74 1.98 7.59 -9.05
N PHE A 75 1.74 7.03 -7.85
CA PHE A 75 0.49 6.33 -7.51
C PHE A 75 -0.59 7.27 -6.95
N GLY A 76 -0.33 8.59 -6.90
CA GLY A 76 -1.17 9.56 -6.21
C GLY A 76 -2.53 9.86 -6.83
N ASP A 77 -2.77 9.41 -8.07
CA ASP A 77 -4.05 9.58 -8.74
C ASP A 77 -5.14 8.65 -8.18
N ILE A 78 -6.39 8.98 -8.45
CA ILE A 78 -7.54 8.27 -7.90
C ILE A 78 -7.62 6.83 -8.44
N GLU A 79 -7.28 6.59 -9.71
CA GLU A 79 -7.40 5.28 -10.36
C GLU A 79 -6.39 4.23 -9.86
N PRO A 80 -5.08 4.54 -9.71
CA PRO A 80 -4.14 3.63 -9.04
C PRO A 80 -4.54 3.33 -7.60
N CYS A 81 -4.94 4.34 -6.83
CA CYS A 81 -5.40 4.17 -5.45
C CYS A 81 -6.68 3.33 -5.36
N SER A 82 -7.63 3.52 -6.28
CA SER A 82 -8.84 2.69 -6.38
C SER A 82 -8.50 1.24 -6.70
N SER A 83 -7.54 1.01 -7.60
CA SER A 83 -7.07 -0.34 -7.91
C SER A 83 -6.40 -1.03 -6.72
N LEU A 84 -5.66 -0.26 -5.90
CA LEU A 84 -5.06 -0.76 -4.65
C LEU A 84 -6.15 -1.05 -3.61
N ALA A 85 -7.12 -0.14 -3.47
CA ALA A 85 -8.26 -0.31 -2.58
C ALA A 85 -9.05 -1.59 -2.90
N ASP A 86 -9.33 -1.86 -4.19
CA ASP A 86 -9.98 -3.10 -4.62
C ASP A 86 -9.15 -4.34 -4.30
N TYR A 87 -7.82 -4.25 -4.37
CA TYR A 87 -6.95 -5.34 -3.98
C TYR A 87 -6.99 -5.60 -2.47
N LEU A 88 -6.93 -4.54 -1.67
CA LEU A 88 -6.97 -4.60 -0.20
C LEU A 88 -8.32 -5.09 0.35
N ARG A 89 -9.44 -4.83 -0.33
CA ARG A 89 -10.78 -5.28 0.09
C ARG A 89 -11.03 -6.78 -0.10
N ARG A 90 -10.17 -7.49 -0.85
CA ARG A 90 -10.39 -8.92 -1.11
C ARG A 90 -10.18 -9.72 0.15
N ASP A 91 -11.10 -10.63 0.44
CA ASP A 91 -10.98 -11.58 1.56
C ASP A 91 -9.71 -12.44 1.47
N ILE A 92 -9.25 -12.70 0.25
CA ILE A 92 -8.01 -13.45 -0.04
C ILE A 92 -6.76 -12.56 -0.14
N CYS A 93 -6.82 -11.30 0.29
CA CYS A 93 -5.65 -10.42 0.29
C CYS A 93 -4.64 -10.89 1.34
N CYS A 94 -3.43 -11.25 0.92
CA CYS A 94 -2.34 -11.67 1.82
C CYS A 94 -1.33 -10.55 2.14
N LEU A 95 -1.60 -9.32 1.70
CA LEU A 95 -0.65 -8.23 1.83
C LEU A 95 -0.54 -7.80 3.30
N THR A 96 0.64 -7.95 3.89
CA THR A 96 0.97 -7.56 5.27
C THR A 96 1.75 -6.24 5.30
N ASP A 97 2.49 -5.92 4.24
CA ASP A 97 3.40 -4.78 4.18
C ASP A 97 3.18 -3.96 2.91
N LEU A 98 2.69 -2.73 3.05
CA LEU A 98 2.48 -1.79 1.93
C LEU A 98 3.27 -0.50 2.15
N ASP A 99 4.21 -0.22 1.25
CA ASP A 99 4.91 1.07 1.17
C ASP A 99 4.50 1.82 -0.10
N ILE A 100 3.71 2.89 0.11
CA ILE A 100 3.24 3.83 -0.90
C ILE A 100 3.67 5.27 -0.56
N SER A 101 4.78 5.41 0.18
CA SER A 101 5.38 6.70 0.52
C SER A 101 5.80 7.51 -0.71
N TYR A 102 5.82 8.84 -0.60
CA TYR A 102 6.30 9.76 -1.64
C TYR A 102 5.68 9.50 -3.02
N ASN A 103 4.35 9.26 -3.07
CA ASN A 103 3.61 8.97 -4.29
C ASN A 103 2.70 10.12 -4.76
N ARG A 104 2.71 11.25 -4.03
CA ARG A 104 1.82 12.39 -4.26
C ARG A 104 0.34 12.02 -4.11
N ILE A 105 0.03 11.09 -3.19
CA ILE A 105 -1.35 10.71 -2.85
C ILE A 105 -2.06 11.91 -2.23
N ARG A 106 -3.17 12.31 -2.85
CA ARG A 106 -4.00 13.43 -2.37
C ARG A 106 -5.19 12.96 -1.55
N MET A 107 -5.82 13.87 -0.82
CA MET A 107 -6.96 13.60 0.07
C MET A 107 -8.02 12.66 -0.51
N LYS A 108 -8.52 12.92 -1.73
CA LYS A 108 -9.55 12.07 -2.35
C LYS A 108 -9.08 10.62 -2.56
N ALA A 109 -7.85 10.44 -3.02
CA ALA A 109 -7.27 9.12 -3.24
C ALA A 109 -6.96 8.39 -1.92
N ALA A 110 -6.50 9.14 -0.91
CA ALA A 110 -6.28 8.64 0.44
C ALA A 110 -7.58 8.15 1.11
N LEU A 111 -8.71 8.86 0.92
CA LEU A 111 -10.01 8.43 1.44
C LEU A 111 -10.50 7.13 0.81
N VAL A 112 -10.19 6.90 -0.48
CA VAL A 112 -10.48 5.62 -1.15
C VAL A 112 -9.69 4.47 -0.52
N LEU A 113 -8.40 4.69 -0.23
CA LEU A 113 -7.58 3.72 0.50
C LEU A 113 -8.15 3.45 1.90
N ALA A 114 -8.53 4.51 2.64
CA ALA A 114 -9.09 4.37 3.98
C ALA A 114 -10.35 3.49 4.02
N SER A 115 -11.26 3.67 3.05
CA SER A 115 -12.45 2.81 2.91
C SER A 115 -12.11 1.33 2.66
N ALA A 116 -11.00 1.03 1.97
CA ALA A 116 -10.57 -0.35 1.79
C ALA A 116 -9.94 -0.95 3.05
N LEU A 117 -9.15 -0.15 3.79
CA LEU A 117 -8.59 -0.54 5.09
C LEU A 117 -9.68 -0.87 6.11
N GLU A 118 -10.90 -0.35 5.91
CA GLU A 118 -12.03 -0.72 6.77
C GLU A 118 -12.37 -2.22 6.72
N HIS A 119 -12.10 -2.86 5.60
CA HIS A 119 -12.47 -4.26 5.35
C HIS A 119 -11.25 -5.17 5.36
N ASN A 120 -10.06 -4.61 5.14
CA ASN A 120 -8.83 -5.38 5.17
C ASN A 120 -8.53 -5.92 6.58
N ARG A 121 -8.03 -7.16 6.65
CA ARG A 121 -7.67 -7.87 7.89
C ARG A 121 -6.26 -8.46 7.86
N SER A 122 -5.53 -8.26 6.77
CA SER A 122 -4.20 -8.84 6.54
C SER A 122 -3.07 -7.84 6.67
N LEU A 123 -3.32 -6.56 6.35
CA LEU A 123 -2.31 -5.52 6.38
C LEU A 123 -1.88 -5.26 7.83
N GLN A 124 -0.57 -5.16 8.03
CA GLN A 124 0.05 -4.91 9.33
C GLN A 124 0.88 -3.63 9.30
N LEU A 125 1.57 -3.35 8.18
CA LEU A 125 2.39 -2.15 8.00
C LEU A 125 1.91 -1.35 6.79
N LEU A 126 1.67 -0.06 7.01
CA LEU A 126 1.31 0.91 5.98
C LEU A 126 2.22 2.14 6.06
N ASN A 127 3.07 2.33 5.05
CA ASN A 127 3.87 3.55 4.93
C ASN A 127 3.24 4.51 3.89
N LEU A 128 2.85 5.69 4.36
CA LEU A 128 2.25 6.78 3.61
C LEU A 128 3.08 8.08 3.66
N ASP A 129 4.32 8.04 4.17
CA ASP A 129 5.17 9.21 4.35
C ASP A 129 5.25 10.09 3.10
N GLY A 130 5.38 11.41 3.28
CA GLY A 130 5.63 12.36 2.18
C GLY A 130 4.49 12.48 1.16
N ASN A 131 3.24 12.20 1.55
CA ASN A 131 2.05 12.36 0.71
C ASN A 131 1.20 13.59 1.11
N GLN A 132 0.29 14.02 0.23
CA GLN A 132 -0.58 15.20 0.41
C GLN A 132 -1.97 14.78 0.91
N LEU A 133 -2.01 14.06 2.02
CA LEU A 133 -3.23 13.38 2.46
C LEU A 133 -4.32 14.35 2.91
N GLY A 134 -3.97 15.54 3.38
CA GLY A 134 -4.94 16.39 4.08
C GLY A 134 -5.29 15.87 5.47
N TYR A 135 -5.76 16.79 6.31
CA TYR A 135 -6.14 16.48 7.70
C TYR A 135 -7.24 15.43 7.77
N VAL A 136 -8.28 15.58 6.94
CA VAL A 136 -9.45 14.71 6.92
C VAL A 136 -9.09 13.27 6.58
N ALA A 137 -8.32 13.04 5.50
CA ALA A 137 -7.97 11.68 5.11
C ALA A 137 -7.00 11.03 6.11
N SER A 138 -6.05 11.80 6.65
CA SER A 138 -5.10 11.29 7.65
C SER A 138 -5.81 10.85 8.93
N ARG A 139 -6.73 11.67 9.44
CA ARG A 139 -7.62 11.30 10.57
C ARG A 139 -8.44 10.06 10.28
N ARG A 140 -8.98 9.92 9.07
CA ARG A 140 -9.76 8.74 8.68
C ARG A 140 -8.89 7.48 8.61
N ILE A 141 -7.69 7.58 8.03
CA ILE A 141 -6.74 6.45 7.96
C ILE A 141 -6.36 6.02 9.38
N LEU A 142 -5.95 6.96 10.24
CA LEU A 142 -5.65 6.67 11.65
C LEU A 142 -6.84 5.96 12.31
N SER A 143 -8.03 6.56 12.27
CA SER A 143 -9.23 5.99 12.91
C SER A 143 -9.55 4.57 12.44
N VAL A 144 -9.29 4.24 11.17
CA VAL A 144 -9.56 2.90 10.61
C VAL A 144 -8.47 1.90 10.97
N CYS A 145 -7.23 2.36 11.10
CA CYS A 145 -6.07 1.54 11.45
C CYS A 145 -5.93 1.30 12.96
N SER A 146 -6.41 2.24 13.77
CA SER A 146 -6.39 2.30 15.23
C SER A 146 -7.50 1.50 15.92
N ARG A 147 -7.91 0.36 15.37
CA ARG A 147 -9.06 -0.39 15.88
C ARG A 147 -8.93 -0.86 17.33
N ASN A 148 -7.79 -0.68 17.99
CA ASN A 148 -7.63 -0.76 19.45
C ASN A 148 -6.68 0.29 20.10
N THR A 149 -6.38 1.44 19.50
CA THR A 149 -5.79 2.53 20.31
C THR A 149 -6.89 3.25 21.07
N ILE A 150 -7.26 2.66 22.21
CA ILE A 150 -7.59 3.45 23.40
C ILE A 150 -6.40 4.40 23.61
N ASP A 151 -6.71 5.64 23.96
CA ASP A 151 -5.76 6.64 24.42
C ASP A 151 -4.63 6.01 25.24
N LEU A 152 -3.41 6.50 25.04
CA LEU A 152 -2.32 6.26 25.98
C LEU A 152 -2.57 7.00 27.32
N GLU A 153 -3.75 6.85 27.91
CA GLU A 153 -4.02 7.10 29.32
C GLU A 153 -5.05 6.10 29.85
N GLN A 154 -4.58 5.20 30.72
CA GLN A 154 -5.35 4.43 31.72
C GLN A 154 -6.50 3.55 31.21
N ASP A 155 -6.33 2.22 31.25
CA ASP A 155 -6.73 1.41 32.42
C ASP A 155 -6.68 -0.10 32.09
N SER A 156 -6.34 -0.88 33.11
CA SER A 156 -6.19 -2.32 33.10
C SER A 156 -7.52 -3.03 33.40
N SER A 157 -8.04 -3.83 32.48
CA SER A 157 -8.71 -5.11 32.79
C SER A 157 -9.23 -5.82 31.54
N GLU A 158 -8.85 -7.09 31.45
CA GLU A 158 -9.19 -8.15 30.49
C GLU A 158 -10.52 -8.07 29.71
N SER A 159 -10.44 -8.25 28.38
CA SER A 159 -11.06 -9.35 27.62
C SER A 159 -11.39 -8.92 26.18
N SER A 160 -10.49 -9.17 25.22
CA SER A 160 -10.79 -9.41 23.79
C SER A 160 -9.51 -9.76 23.03
N ILE A 161 -9.53 -10.83 22.23
CA ILE A 161 -8.41 -11.26 21.38
C ILE A 161 -8.22 -10.23 20.26
N LEU A 162 -7.08 -9.54 20.25
CA LEU A 162 -6.69 -8.56 19.24
C LEU A 162 -6.48 -9.22 17.87
N LEU A 163 -7.21 -8.74 16.85
CA LEU A 163 -6.92 -8.99 15.45
C LEU A 163 -6.65 -7.65 14.74
N GLY A 164 -5.40 -7.19 14.89
CA GLY A 164 -4.66 -6.35 13.95
C GLY A 164 -4.82 -4.83 14.08
N ASP A 165 -3.98 -4.20 14.90
CA ASP A 165 -3.65 -2.79 14.69
C ASP A 165 -2.73 -2.69 13.46
N ILE A 166 -3.07 -1.81 12.51
CA ILE A 166 -2.19 -1.51 11.37
C ILE A 166 -1.21 -0.43 11.84
N HIS A 167 0.09 -0.72 11.82
CA HIS A 167 1.12 0.29 12.04
C HIS A 167 1.18 1.24 10.84
N VAL A 168 0.86 2.52 11.05
CA VAL A 168 0.82 3.53 10.00
C VAL A 168 1.93 4.56 10.20
N SER A 169 2.73 4.76 9.15
CA SER A 169 3.70 5.87 9.05
C SER A 169 3.16 6.96 8.13
N MET A 170 3.14 8.21 8.58
CA MET A 170 2.68 9.39 7.82
C MET A 170 3.59 10.62 8.03
N HIS A 171 4.88 10.39 8.23
CA HIS A 171 5.86 11.46 8.43
C HIS A 171 5.97 12.33 7.17
N GLY A 172 6.04 13.65 7.36
CA GLY A 172 6.14 14.60 6.25
C GLY A 172 4.91 14.65 5.34
N CYS A 173 3.77 14.11 5.79
CA CYS A 173 2.49 14.33 5.11
C CYS A 173 2.03 15.77 5.31
N CYS A 174 1.46 16.36 4.26
CA CYS A 174 0.95 17.72 4.27
C CYS A 174 -0.52 17.81 3.86
N ASP A 175 -1.13 18.95 4.13
CA ASP A 175 -2.45 19.29 3.65
C ASP A 175 -2.44 19.80 2.19
N ASP A 176 -3.63 20.12 1.66
CA ASP A 176 -3.78 20.63 0.30
C ASP A 176 -3.09 22.00 0.10
N SER A 177 -2.74 22.71 1.18
CA SER A 177 -1.98 23.96 1.16
C SER A 177 -0.46 23.74 1.24
N GLY A 178 -0.02 22.50 1.43
CA GLY A 178 1.38 22.13 1.61
C GLY A 178 1.90 22.34 3.02
N GLN A 179 1.06 22.69 3.99
CA GLN A 179 1.45 22.74 5.40
C GLN A 179 1.55 21.32 5.95
N ASN A 180 2.63 21.04 6.68
CA ASN A 180 2.78 19.76 7.35
C ASN A 180 1.62 19.53 8.30
N LEU A 181 1.09 18.32 8.27
CA LEU A 181 0.05 17.92 9.18
C LEU A 181 0.70 17.71 10.55
N GLU A 182 0.47 18.65 11.48
CA GLU A 182 0.76 18.48 12.91
C GLU A 182 -0.21 17.46 13.54
N LEU A 183 -0.25 16.24 12.99
CA LEU A 183 -1.08 15.15 13.52
C LEU A 183 -0.49 14.50 14.77
N PHE A 184 0.76 14.85 15.11
CA PHE A 184 1.56 14.23 16.18
C PHE A 184 2.19 15.26 17.12
N ASN A 185 1.66 16.48 17.17
CA ASN A 185 2.05 17.42 18.22
C ASN A 185 1.13 17.16 19.44
N PRO A 186 1.66 16.65 20.57
CA PRO A 186 0.89 16.39 21.78
C PRO A 186 0.31 17.66 22.40
#